data_AF-A0AAE1FEK0-F1
#
_entry.id   AF-A0AAE1FEK0-F1
#
_cell.length_a   1.000
_cell.length_b   1.000
_cell.length_c   1.000
_cell.angle_alpha   90.00
_cell.angle_beta   90.00
_cell.angle_gamma   90.00
#
_symmetry.space_group_name_H-M   'P 1'
#
loop_
_entity.id
_entity.type
_entity.pdbx_description
1 polymer ?
#
loop_
_entity_poly.entity_id
_entity_poly.type
_entity_poly.pdbx_seq_one_letter_code
_entity_poly.pdbx_strand_id
1 'polypeptide(L)'
;MGGVEAEYGSWKSPISSHLVTRSGNKVDEEPQVDPVTGNVFWSESVNTEEGRNAVFYVTPGKSEVMRWTPPGYDVRTRVNEYGGRAFTVYNNTVFFSQVIDDALYKQDGPGPDTQPSRLTSPSKKRYADGVYWPLKKALVMVVEDHEQGGRETVTALMAVDINTGILGLSGSS
;
A
#
# COMPACT_ATOMS: atom_id res chain seq x y z
N MET A 1 -35.97 36.66 -10.18
CA MET A 1 -35.35 35.65 -11.05
C MET A 1 -36.14 34.36 -10.88
N GLY A 2 -36.83 33.89 -11.92
CA GLY A 2 -37.65 32.68 -11.85
C GLY A 2 -36.78 31.44 -11.99
N GLY A 3 -36.93 30.47 -11.08
CA GLY A 3 -36.35 29.14 -11.26
C GLY A 3 -36.99 28.44 -12.46
N VAL A 4 -36.20 27.70 -13.23
CA VAL A 4 -36.71 26.86 -14.32
C VAL A 4 -37.21 25.56 -13.70
N GLU A 5 -38.50 25.25 -13.88
CA GLU A 5 -39.05 23.93 -13.53
C GLU A 5 -38.51 22.88 -14.51
N ALA A 6 -38.10 21.73 -13.97
CA ALA A 6 -37.61 20.60 -14.74
C ALA A 6 -38.00 19.29 -14.04
N GLU A 7 -38.30 18.27 -14.83
CA GLU A 7 -38.66 16.93 -14.32
C GLU A 7 -37.55 16.36 -13.45
N TYR A 8 -37.92 15.55 -12.46
CA TYR A 8 -36.96 14.83 -11.63
C TYR A 8 -35.96 14.06 -12.50
N GLY A 9 -34.66 14.32 -12.31
CA GLY A 9 -33.57 13.71 -13.08
C GLY A 9 -33.12 14.46 -14.34
N SER A 10 -33.81 15.53 -14.75
CA SER A 10 -33.48 16.31 -15.96
C SER A 10 -32.77 17.64 -15.68
N TRP A 11 -32.46 17.91 -14.41
CA TRP A 11 -31.75 19.11 -14.01
C TRP A 11 -30.34 19.09 -14.59
N LYS A 12 -29.95 20.18 -15.26
CA LYS A 12 -28.58 20.34 -15.76
C LYS A 12 -27.62 20.37 -14.58
N SER A 13 -27.02 19.23 -14.28
CA SER A 13 -25.97 19.11 -13.27
C SER A 13 -24.65 19.65 -13.83
N PRO A 14 -23.98 20.59 -13.14
CA PRO A 14 -22.59 20.93 -13.45
C PRO A 14 -21.61 19.80 -13.09
N ILE A 15 -22.07 18.79 -12.34
CA ILE A 15 -21.32 17.58 -11.97
C ILE A 15 -21.59 16.52 -13.04
N SER A 16 -20.64 16.35 -13.96
CA SER A 16 -20.65 15.29 -14.97
C SER A 16 -20.14 13.97 -14.39
N SER A 17 -20.47 12.84 -15.02
CA SER A 17 -19.89 11.53 -14.66
C SER A 17 -18.36 11.55 -14.64
N HIS A 18 -17.74 12.27 -15.58
CA HIS A 18 -16.30 12.47 -15.64
C HIS A 18 -15.73 13.31 -14.48
N LEU A 19 -16.51 14.23 -13.89
CA LEU A 19 -16.13 14.93 -12.67
C LEU A 19 -16.25 14.03 -11.43
N VAL A 20 -17.23 13.14 -11.38
CA VAL A 20 -17.38 12.15 -10.31
C VAL A 20 -16.18 11.18 -10.30
N THR A 21 -15.72 10.70 -11.45
CA THR A 21 -14.53 9.82 -11.52
C THR A 21 -13.22 10.55 -11.21
N ARG A 22 -13.19 11.89 -11.32
CA ARG A 22 -12.04 12.73 -10.91
C ARG A 22 -12.13 13.22 -9.45
N SER A 23 -13.19 12.87 -8.73
CA SER A 23 -13.45 13.38 -7.38
C SER A 23 -12.50 12.76 -6.35
N GLY A 24 -11.32 13.35 -6.19
CA GLY A 24 -10.35 13.07 -5.13
C GLY A 24 -9.67 11.70 -5.21
N ASN A 25 -8.37 11.67 -4.95
CA ASN A 25 -7.75 10.42 -4.57
C ASN A 25 -8.31 10.01 -3.21
N LYS A 26 -8.61 8.72 -3.03
CA LYS A 26 -9.03 8.20 -1.73
C LYS A 26 -7.79 7.77 -0.97
N VAL A 27 -7.63 8.30 0.25
CA VAL A 27 -6.68 7.75 1.22
C VAL A 27 -7.22 6.39 1.66
N ASP A 28 -6.49 5.32 1.35
CA ASP A 28 -6.97 3.96 1.58
C ASP A 28 -6.52 3.39 2.93
N GLU A 29 -5.50 3.97 3.56
CA GLU A 29 -4.92 3.49 4.82
C GLU A 29 -4.55 4.64 5.74
N GLU A 30 -4.46 4.36 7.05
CA GLU A 30 -3.98 5.35 8.02
C GLU A 30 -2.54 5.80 7.71
N PRO A 31 -2.24 7.11 7.78
CA PRO A 31 -0.88 7.60 7.58
C PRO A 31 0.11 7.00 8.58
N GLN A 32 1.34 6.73 8.11
CA GLN A 32 2.46 6.28 8.95
C GLN A 32 3.51 7.38 9.06
N VAL A 33 4.02 7.59 10.27
CA VAL A 33 5.19 8.44 10.50
C VAL A 33 6.41 7.55 10.54
N ASP A 34 7.42 7.83 9.72
CA ASP A 34 8.71 7.16 9.82
C ASP A 34 9.35 7.50 11.16
N PRO A 35 9.60 6.51 12.04
CA PRO A 35 10.13 6.75 13.38
C PRO A 35 11.56 7.31 13.40
N VAL A 36 12.30 7.20 12.29
CA VAL A 36 13.69 7.69 12.20
C VAL A 36 13.74 9.11 11.63
N THR A 37 12.97 9.38 10.58
CA THR A 37 13.09 10.65 9.83
C THR A 37 11.98 11.64 10.15
N GLY A 38 10.87 11.19 10.73
CA GLY A 38 9.67 12.00 10.98
C GLY A 38 8.85 12.32 9.72
N ASN A 39 9.26 11.82 8.56
CA ASN A 39 8.47 11.94 7.32
C ASN A 39 7.14 11.20 7.47
N VAL A 40 6.07 11.78 6.91
CA VAL A 40 4.72 11.21 6.96
C VAL A 40 4.40 10.58 5.62
N PHE A 41 3.96 9.33 5.64
CA PHE A 41 3.65 8.50 4.48
C PHE A 41 2.20 8.06 4.49
N TRP A 42 1.58 7.94 3.33
CA TRP A 42 0.23 7.39 3.20
C TRP A 42 0.04 6.75 1.82
N SER A 43 -0.97 5.90 1.70
CA SER A 43 -1.36 5.26 0.44
C SER A 43 -2.61 5.92 -0.11
N GLU A 44 -2.61 6.23 -1.40
CA GLU A 44 -3.78 6.74 -2.11
C GLU A 44 -4.06 5.96 -3.38
N SER A 45 -5.34 5.74 -3.68
CA SER A 45 -5.78 5.28 -5.00
C SER A 45 -5.66 6.42 -6.03
N VAL A 46 -4.97 6.16 -7.13
CA VAL A 46 -4.69 7.13 -8.19
C VAL A 46 -5.63 6.88 -9.37
N ASN A 47 -6.67 7.71 -9.50
CA ASN A 47 -7.73 7.55 -10.51
C ASN A 47 -7.22 7.56 -11.96
N THR A 48 -6.15 8.30 -12.25
CA THR A 48 -5.55 8.36 -13.59
C THR A 48 -4.68 7.14 -13.93
N GLU A 49 -4.50 6.22 -12.99
CA GLU A 49 -3.63 5.05 -13.11
C GLU A 49 -4.42 3.77 -12.75
N GLU A 50 -5.60 3.63 -13.37
CA GLU A 50 -6.49 2.47 -13.22
C GLU A 50 -6.91 2.19 -11.76
N GLY A 51 -6.87 3.21 -10.91
CA GLY A 51 -7.23 3.10 -9.49
C GLY A 51 -6.20 2.34 -8.66
N ARG A 52 -4.98 2.12 -9.17
CA ARG A 52 -3.89 1.51 -8.40
C ARG A 52 -3.56 2.38 -7.19
N ASN A 53 -3.06 1.75 -6.13
CA ASN A 53 -2.59 2.48 -4.96
C ASN A 53 -1.10 2.81 -5.09
N ALA A 54 -0.74 4.02 -4.68
CA ALA A 54 0.64 4.49 -4.63
C ALA A 54 0.94 5.08 -3.24
N VAL A 55 2.17 4.90 -2.76
CA VAL A 55 2.64 5.58 -1.54
C VAL A 55 3.09 6.99 -1.89
N PHE A 56 2.67 7.94 -1.09
CA PHE A 56 3.09 9.34 -1.09
C PHE A 56 3.73 9.69 0.25
N TYR A 57 4.51 10.77 0.27
CA TYR A 57 5.08 11.28 1.51
C TYR A 57 5.20 12.80 1.52
N VAL A 58 5.31 13.34 2.73
CA VAL A 58 5.61 14.75 3.01
C VAL A 58 6.61 14.84 4.17
N THR A 59 7.55 15.77 4.07
CA THR A 59 8.43 16.13 5.18
C THR A 59 7.76 17.23 6.01
N PRO A 60 7.61 17.07 7.33
CA PRO A 60 7.07 18.12 8.20
C PRO A 60 7.77 19.47 7.98
N GLY A 61 6.98 20.54 7.83
CA GLY A 61 7.47 21.88 7.55
C GLY A 61 7.74 22.17 6.06
N LYS A 62 7.61 21.18 5.16
CA LYS A 62 7.57 21.39 3.71
C LYS A 62 6.14 21.28 3.20
N SER A 63 5.81 22.01 2.13
CA SER A 63 4.50 21.97 1.47
C SER A 63 4.45 20.98 0.30
N GLU A 64 5.59 20.42 -0.09
CA GLU A 64 5.72 19.55 -1.25
C GLU A 64 5.34 18.11 -0.88
N VAL A 65 4.29 17.60 -1.52
CA VAL A 65 3.90 16.18 -1.49
C VAL A 65 4.58 15.48 -2.65
N MET A 66 5.27 14.39 -2.34
CA MET A 66 6.04 13.63 -3.31
C MET A 66 5.52 12.21 -3.40
N ARG A 67 5.46 11.68 -4.61
CA ARG A 67 5.14 10.26 -4.83
C ARG A 67 6.37 9.41 -4.54
N TRP A 68 6.20 8.39 -3.71
CA TRP A 68 7.24 7.40 -3.42
C TRP A 68 7.25 6.29 -4.48
N THR A 69 6.11 5.65 -4.70
CA THR A 69 6.03 4.46 -5.56
C THR A 69 5.89 4.82 -7.05
N PRO A 70 6.75 4.30 -7.95
CA PRO A 70 6.64 4.57 -9.39
C PRO A 70 5.42 3.88 -10.03
N PRO A 71 5.04 4.28 -11.26
CA PRO A 71 4.04 3.56 -12.05
C PRO A 71 4.40 2.08 -12.27
N GLY A 72 3.39 1.23 -12.45
CA GLY A 72 3.57 -0.22 -12.63
C GLY A 72 3.50 -1.04 -11.34
N TYR A 73 3.41 -0.37 -10.18
CA TYR A 73 3.21 -1.01 -8.88
C TYR A 73 1.89 -0.59 -8.26
N ASP A 74 1.11 -1.54 -7.78
CA ASP A 74 -0.12 -1.31 -7.06
C ASP A 74 -0.01 -1.76 -5.59
N VAL A 75 0.05 -0.79 -4.68
CA VAL A 75 0.30 -0.98 -3.25
C VAL A 75 -0.97 -1.39 -2.53
N ARG A 76 -1.37 -2.65 -2.72
CA ARG A 76 -2.54 -3.28 -2.10
C ARG A 76 -2.22 -4.70 -1.67
N THR A 77 -3.03 -5.21 -0.75
CA THR A 77 -2.96 -6.60 -0.30
C THR A 77 -4.35 -7.23 -0.28
N ARG A 78 -4.41 -8.56 -0.49
CA ARG A 78 -5.64 -9.36 -0.45
C ARG A 78 -5.77 -10.21 0.81
N VAL A 79 -4.92 -10.00 1.82
CA VAL A 79 -5.05 -10.67 3.13
C VAL A 79 -6.47 -10.45 3.67
N ASN A 80 -7.10 -11.50 4.18
CA ASN A 80 -8.47 -11.59 4.65
C ASN A 80 -9.55 -11.13 3.65
N GLU A 81 -9.26 -11.11 2.34
CA GLU A 81 -10.13 -10.67 1.23
C GLU A 81 -10.59 -9.20 1.26
N TYR A 82 -10.54 -8.54 2.42
CA TYR A 82 -10.83 -7.13 2.63
C TYR A 82 -9.56 -6.26 2.67
N GLY A 83 -8.39 -6.89 2.80
CA GLY A 83 -7.11 -6.22 2.93
C GLY A 83 -6.70 -5.94 4.39
N GLY A 84 -5.56 -5.27 4.50
CA GLY A 84 -4.96 -4.73 5.71
C GLY A 84 -3.98 -3.64 5.27
N ARG A 85 -3.16 -3.09 6.17
CA ARG A 85 -2.11 -2.14 5.78
C ARG A 85 -1.14 -2.80 4.81
N ALA A 86 -1.08 -2.29 3.58
CA ALA A 86 -0.28 -2.84 2.50
C ALA A 86 1.17 -2.33 2.51
N PHE A 87 1.52 -1.36 3.36
CA PHE A 87 2.89 -0.89 3.48
C PHE A 87 3.37 -0.67 4.93
N THR A 88 4.68 -0.59 5.10
CA THR A 88 5.39 -0.25 6.33
C THR A 88 6.59 0.61 5.98
N VAL A 89 6.84 1.66 6.74
CA VAL A 89 8.00 2.54 6.52
C VAL A 89 8.97 2.50 7.70
N TYR A 90 10.27 2.51 7.39
CA TYR A 90 11.33 2.71 8.38
C TYR A 90 12.57 3.32 7.72
N ASN A 91 13.06 4.43 8.26
CA ASN A 91 14.27 5.12 7.79
C ASN A 91 14.28 5.39 6.28
N ASN A 92 13.22 6.00 5.76
CA ASN A 92 13.01 6.26 4.34
C ASN A 92 13.11 4.99 3.47
N THR A 93 12.82 3.81 4.02
CA THR A 93 12.58 2.61 3.21
C THR A 93 11.12 2.22 3.35
N VAL A 94 10.43 2.10 2.22
CA VAL A 94 9.05 1.62 2.16
C VAL A 94 9.08 0.14 1.78
N PHE A 95 8.47 -0.68 2.63
CA PHE A 95 8.19 -2.09 2.38
C PHE A 95 6.71 -2.21 2.06
N PHE A 96 6.34 -2.84 0.95
CA PHE A 96 4.95 -2.87 0.54
C PHE A 96 4.54 -4.15 -0.19
N SER A 97 3.29 -4.55 -0.01
CA SER A 97 2.66 -5.63 -0.74
C SER A 97 2.23 -5.17 -2.11
N GLN A 98 2.55 -5.97 -3.12
CA GLN A 98 2.14 -5.77 -4.50
C GLN A 98 1.00 -6.70 -4.85
N VAL A 99 -0.14 -6.16 -5.27
CA VAL A 99 -1.34 -6.97 -5.53
C VAL A 99 -1.27 -7.76 -6.84
N ILE A 100 -0.38 -7.37 -7.76
CA ILE A 100 -0.23 -8.03 -9.07
C ILE A 100 0.35 -9.44 -8.91
N ASP A 101 1.37 -9.62 -8.05
CA ASP A 101 2.07 -10.89 -7.86
C ASP A 101 2.04 -11.40 -6.41
N ASP A 102 1.22 -10.77 -5.55
CA ASP A 102 1.06 -11.04 -4.12
C ASP A 102 2.39 -10.97 -3.32
N ALA A 103 3.45 -10.37 -3.87
CA ALA A 103 4.77 -10.35 -3.24
C ALA A 103 5.01 -9.12 -2.35
N LEU A 104 6.02 -9.24 -1.49
CA LEU A 104 6.52 -8.11 -0.70
C LEU A 104 7.69 -7.46 -1.44
N TYR A 105 7.68 -6.14 -1.52
CA TYR A 105 8.69 -5.31 -2.16
C TYR A 105 9.37 -4.38 -1.16
N LYS A 106 10.59 -3.98 -1.48
CA LYS A 106 11.40 -3.00 -0.75
C LYS A 106 11.80 -1.86 -1.69
N GLN A 107 11.60 -0.62 -1.24
CA GLN A 107 11.98 0.58 -1.96
C GLN A 107 12.72 1.56 -1.04
N ASP A 108 14.01 1.78 -1.31
CA ASP A 108 14.93 2.53 -0.45
C ASP A 108 14.89 4.06 -0.62
N GLY A 109 14.02 4.57 -1.49
CA GLY A 109 13.91 6.01 -1.76
C GLY A 109 12.80 6.31 -2.78
N PRO A 110 12.46 7.59 -3.00
CA PRO A 110 11.62 8.00 -4.10
C PRO A 110 12.44 8.20 -5.39
N GLY A 111 11.78 8.14 -6.54
CA GLY A 111 12.37 8.49 -7.83
C GLY A 111 12.85 7.30 -8.67
N PRO A 112 13.33 7.56 -9.91
CA PRO A 112 13.63 6.51 -10.88
C PRO A 112 14.86 5.66 -10.52
N ASP A 113 15.80 6.21 -9.76
CA ASP A 113 17.06 5.54 -9.36
C ASP A 113 16.87 4.54 -8.21
N THR A 114 15.69 4.54 -7.57
CA THR A 114 15.36 3.72 -6.40
C THR A 114 14.16 2.83 -6.70
N GLN A 115 14.25 2.05 -7.78
CA GLN A 115 13.18 1.13 -8.18
C GLN A 115 12.86 0.11 -7.07
N PRO A 116 11.57 -0.22 -6.86
CA PRO A 116 11.21 -1.30 -5.96
C PRO A 116 11.89 -2.62 -6.36
N SER A 117 12.42 -3.31 -5.35
CA SER A 117 13.00 -4.65 -5.49
C SER A 117 12.09 -5.66 -4.81
N ARG A 118 11.85 -6.79 -5.46
CA ARG A 118 11.06 -7.88 -4.88
C ARG A 118 11.85 -8.51 -3.74
N LEU A 119 11.28 -8.51 -2.54
CA LEU A 119 11.95 -8.96 -1.32
C LEU A 119 11.77 -10.47 -1.12
N THR A 120 10.56 -11.00 -1.30
CA THR A 120 10.27 -12.42 -1.08
C THR A 120 10.47 -13.26 -2.35
N SER A 121 10.60 -14.59 -2.24
CA SER A 121 10.61 -15.51 -3.40
C SER A 121 9.21 -15.72 -3.99
N PRO A 122 9.07 -16.18 -5.26
CA PRO A 122 7.77 -16.48 -5.84
C PRO A 122 7.02 -17.52 -4.98
N SER A 123 5.81 -17.18 -4.57
CA SER A 123 4.98 -18.02 -3.68
C SER A 123 3.50 -17.65 -3.85
N LYS A 124 2.62 -18.41 -3.21
CA LYS A 124 1.19 -18.06 -3.07
C LYS A 124 0.91 -17.45 -1.69
N LYS A 125 1.89 -16.74 -1.12
CA LYS A 125 1.76 -16.08 0.17
C LYS A 125 1.37 -14.62 -0.03
N ARG A 126 0.59 -14.07 0.89
CA ARG A 126 0.18 -12.65 0.90
C ARG A 126 0.59 -12.01 2.22
N TYR A 127 0.89 -10.72 2.18
CA TYR A 127 1.51 -10.01 3.31
C TYR A 127 0.69 -8.76 3.66
N ALA A 128 0.51 -8.47 4.95
CA ALA A 128 -0.17 -7.27 5.43
C ALA A 128 0.30 -6.89 6.85
N ASP A 129 -0.08 -5.69 7.28
CA ASP A 129 0.02 -5.21 8.67
C ASP A 129 1.43 -5.33 9.25
N GLY A 130 2.42 -4.90 8.47
CA GLY A 130 3.82 -4.98 8.86
C GLY A 130 4.22 -4.01 9.97
N VAL A 131 5.15 -4.48 10.81
CA VAL A 131 5.89 -3.66 11.77
C VAL A 131 7.37 -3.97 11.64
N TYR A 132 8.19 -2.93 11.49
CA TYR A 132 9.64 -3.10 11.43
C TYR A 132 10.23 -3.44 12.81
N TRP A 133 11.09 -4.46 12.86
CA TRP A 133 11.83 -4.89 14.05
C TRP A 133 13.33 -4.56 13.89
N PRO A 134 13.82 -3.42 14.43
CA PRO A 134 15.18 -2.94 14.19
C PRO A 134 16.29 -3.90 14.58
N LEU A 135 16.17 -4.55 15.75
CA LEU A 135 17.20 -5.46 16.26
C LEU A 135 17.40 -6.69 15.38
N LYS A 136 16.36 -7.12 14.65
CA LYS A 136 16.41 -8.28 13.77
C LYS A 136 16.54 -7.91 12.30
N LYS A 137 16.40 -6.63 11.94
CA LYS A 137 16.31 -6.18 10.54
C LYS A 137 15.26 -7.01 9.79
N ALA A 138 14.07 -7.09 10.37
CA ALA A 138 12.98 -7.90 9.85
C ALA A 138 11.65 -7.13 9.96
N LEU A 139 10.67 -7.52 9.15
CA LEU A 139 9.27 -7.10 9.30
C LEU A 139 8.52 -8.22 10.00
N VAL A 140 7.79 -7.93 11.08
CA VAL A 140 6.76 -8.84 11.59
C VAL A 140 5.48 -8.52 10.85
N MET A 141 4.91 -9.48 10.13
CA MET A 141 3.75 -9.28 9.26
C MET A 141 2.72 -10.38 9.44
N VAL A 142 1.46 -10.05 9.17
CA VAL A 142 0.42 -11.04 8.91
C VAL A 142 0.69 -11.66 7.55
N VAL A 143 0.78 -12.98 7.50
CA VAL A 143 1.01 -13.74 6.28
C VAL A 143 -0.09 -14.77 6.10
N GLU A 144 -0.75 -14.75 4.95
CA GLU A 144 -1.63 -15.84 4.52
C GLU A 144 -0.89 -16.75 3.55
N ASP A 145 -0.91 -18.05 3.82
CA ASP A 145 -0.37 -19.07 2.94
C ASP A 145 -1.48 -19.78 2.14
N HIS A 146 -1.46 -19.59 0.82
CA HIS A 146 -2.38 -20.23 -0.14
C HIS A 146 -1.69 -21.36 -0.95
N GLU A 147 -0.52 -21.85 -0.53
CA GLU A 147 0.24 -22.86 -1.28
C GLU A 147 -0.50 -24.19 -1.42
N GLN A 148 -1.25 -24.60 -0.38
CA GLN A 148 -1.95 -25.89 -0.35
C GLN A 148 -3.26 -25.91 -1.15
N GLY A 149 -3.73 -24.76 -1.65
CA GLY A 149 -4.93 -24.67 -2.50
C GLY A 149 -6.24 -25.17 -1.86
N GLY A 150 -6.25 -25.36 -0.54
CA GLY A 150 -7.42 -25.77 0.24
C GLY A 150 -8.38 -24.61 0.52
N ARG A 151 -9.54 -24.93 1.12
CA ARG A 151 -10.57 -23.94 1.50
C ARG A 151 -10.16 -23.06 2.69
N GLU A 152 -9.22 -23.53 3.51
CA GLU A 152 -8.69 -22.79 4.65
C GLU A 152 -7.27 -22.33 4.33
N THR A 153 -7.07 -21.01 4.36
CA THR A 153 -5.77 -20.37 4.26
C THR A 153 -5.13 -20.35 5.64
N VAL A 154 -3.83 -20.64 5.73
CA VAL A 154 -3.12 -20.56 7.01
C VAL A 154 -2.69 -19.12 7.19
N THR A 155 -3.28 -18.45 8.19
CA THR A 155 -2.87 -17.10 8.60
C THR A 155 -1.93 -17.17 9.79
N ALA A 156 -0.75 -16.55 9.70
CA ALA A 156 0.24 -16.54 10.77
C ALA A 156 0.99 -15.22 10.86
N LEU A 157 1.61 -14.96 12.02
CA LEU A 157 2.60 -13.90 12.17
C LEU A 157 3.99 -14.42 11.81
N MET A 158 4.58 -13.88 10.75
CA MET A 158 5.91 -14.25 10.28
C MET A 158 6.87 -13.06 10.35
N ALA A 159 8.13 -13.36 10.66
CA ALA A 159 9.22 -12.42 10.50
C ALA A 159 9.81 -12.56 9.09
N VAL A 160 9.82 -11.48 8.32
CA VAL A 160 10.43 -11.40 6.99
C VAL A 160 11.74 -10.63 7.10
N ASP A 161 12.88 -11.30 6.89
CA ASP A 161 14.18 -10.62 6.89
C ASP A 161 14.25 -9.61 5.72
N ILE A 162 14.63 -8.36 6.01
CA ILE A 162 14.58 -7.28 5.01
C ILE A 162 15.73 -7.29 4.00
N ASN A 163 16.70 -8.19 4.15
CA ASN A 163 17.83 -8.33 3.22
C ASN A 163 17.68 -9.58 2.34
N THR A 164 17.05 -10.63 2.86
CA THR A 164 16.97 -11.95 2.22
C THR A 164 15.55 -12.36 1.84
N GLY A 165 14.53 -11.73 2.45
CA GLY A 165 13.13 -12.12 2.28
C GLY A 165 12.74 -13.46 2.91
N ILE A 166 13.64 -14.07 3.68
CA ILE A 166 13.39 -15.36 4.33
C ILE A 166 12.37 -15.16 5.46
N LEU A 167 11.41 -16.08 5.50
CA LEU A 167 10.34 -16.12 6.49
C LEU A 167 10.75 -17.01 7.68
N GLY A 168 10.69 -16.46 8.89
CA GLY A 168 10.79 -17.19 10.14
C GLY A 168 9.50 -17.10 10.95
N LEU A 169 9.18 -18.16 11.70
CA LEU A 169 8.07 -18.09 12.66
C LEU A 169 8.46 -17.20 13.84
N SER A 170 7.55 -16.31 14.23
CA SER A 170 7.68 -15.61 15.51
C SER A 170 7.38 -16.59 16.65
N GLY A 171 8.42 -17.11 17.32
CA GLY A 171 8.24 -17.89 18.56
C GLY A 171 8.97 -19.24 18.67
N SER A 172 9.77 -19.66 17.70
CA SER A 172 10.69 -20.79 17.88
C SER A 172 12.06 -20.29 18.35
N SER A 173 12.18 -20.04 19.66
CA SER A 173 13.45 -19.91 20.38
C SER A 173 13.79 -21.21 21.09
#